data_AF-A0A4R8H222-F1
#
_entry.id   AF-A0A4R8H222-F1
#
_cell.length_a   1.000
_cell.length_b   1.000
_cell.length_c   1.000
_cell.angle_alpha   90.00
_cell.angle_beta   90.00
_cell.angle_gamma   90.00
#
_symmetry.space_group_name_H-M   'P 1'
#
loop_
_entity.id
_entity.type
_entity.pdbx_description
1 polymer ?
#
loop_
_entity_poly.entity_id
_entity_poly.type
_entity_poly.pdbx_seq_one_letter_code
_entity_poly.pdbx_strand_id
1 'polypeptide(L)'
;MEIRLEPCYPDDQNREEQIEYMVGEYEEVQEAVGPGDIASEYLDVAQVTVGLIDIEGGHIPLFKIDKEEAIANIRRKRISITLNIKRFRINRGNYKFAIFLIQKCLEMAYWICYENNISFESLLNDHKKKLESRRREWEEINDG
;
A
#
# COMPACT_ATOMS: atom_id res chain seq x y z
N MET A 1 11.14 -10.20 7.43
CA MET A 1 11.58 -9.68 6.11
C MET A 1 11.51 -8.17 6.17
N GLU A 2 12.52 -7.46 5.68
CA GLU A 2 12.52 -5.99 5.69
C GLU A 2 12.09 -5.46 4.33
N ILE A 3 11.22 -4.46 4.32
CA ILE A 3 10.64 -3.86 3.12
C ILE A 3 10.79 -2.35 3.23
N ARG A 4 11.42 -1.75 2.22
CA ARG A 4 11.45 -0.31 2.04
C ARG A 4 10.42 0.06 0.99
N LEU A 5 9.55 0.99 1.35
CA LEU A 5 8.66 1.69 0.42
C LEU A 5 9.11 3.16 0.38
N GLU A 6 8.93 3.80 -0.77
CA GLU A 6 9.30 5.20 -1.01
C GLU A 6 8.07 5.96 -1.50
N PRO A 7 7.95 7.27 -1.28
CA PRO A 7 6.89 8.08 -1.90
C PRO A 7 6.80 7.83 -3.41
N CYS A 8 5.57 7.70 -3.91
CA CYS A 8 5.31 7.56 -5.34
C CYS A 8 3.96 8.21 -5.66
N TYR A 9 4.00 9.50 -5.96
CA TYR A 9 2.86 10.33 -6.35
C TYR A 9 3.36 11.57 -7.13
N PRO A 10 2.52 12.27 -7.92
CA PRO A 10 2.87 13.52 -8.60
C PRO A 10 3.25 14.66 -7.62
N ASP A 11 4.21 15.52 -7.99
CA ASP A 11 4.79 16.53 -7.09
C ASP A 11 3.78 17.52 -6.48
N ASP A 12 2.65 17.77 -7.13
CA ASP A 12 1.60 18.69 -6.70
C ASP A 12 0.46 18.00 -5.94
N GLN A 13 0.51 16.68 -5.75
CA GLN A 13 -0.55 15.93 -5.10
C GLN A 13 -0.71 16.36 -3.63
N ASN A 14 -1.94 16.77 -3.30
CA ASN A 14 -2.28 17.17 -1.95
C ASN A 14 -2.80 15.99 -1.10
N ARG A 15 -3.00 16.27 0.19
CA ARG A 15 -3.44 15.25 1.16
C ARG A 15 -4.79 14.62 0.84
N GLU A 16 -5.75 15.42 0.39
CA GLU A 16 -7.11 14.93 0.10
C GLU A 16 -7.07 14.02 -1.13
N GLU A 17 -6.37 14.43 -2.18
CA GLU A 17 -6.13 13.60 -3.36
C GLU A 17 -5.41 12.30 -3.02
N GLN A 18 -4.41 12.34 -2.12
CA GLN A 18 -3.71 11.13 -1.69
C GLN A 18 -4.63 10.17 -0.92
N ILE A 19 -5.56 10.69 -0.11
CA ILE A 19 -6.58 9.87 0.57
C ILE A 19 -7.53 9.25 -0.47
N GLU A 20 -7.95 10.01 -1.48
CA GLU A 20 -8.82 9.50 -2.54
C GLU A 20 -8.15 8.40 -3.35
N TYR A 21 -6.89 8.60 -3.76
CA TYR A 21 -6.07 7.58 -4.42
C TYR A 21 -5.93 6.32 -3.58
N MET A 22 -5.60 6.45 -2.28
CA MET A 22 -5.49 5.31 -1.38
C MET A 22 -6.80 4.54 -1.26
N VAL A 23 -7.95 5.23 -1.28
CA VAL A 23 -9.26 4.57 -1.27
C VAL A 23 -9.54 3.88 -2.60
N GLY A 24 -9.19 4.50 -3.74
CA GLY A 24 -9.31 3.89 -5.07
C GLY A 24 -8.52 2.59 -5.18
N GLU A 25 -7.25 2.58 -4.79
CA GLU A 25 -6.42 1.37 -4.75
C GLU A 25 -7.05 0.28 -3.84
N TYR A 26 -7.76 0.67 -2.77
CA TYR A 26 -8.48 -0.30 -1.93
C TYR A 26 -9.77 -0.84 -2.58
N GLU A 27 -10.42 -0.06 -3.45
CA GLU A 27 -11.53 -0.53 -4.28
C GLU A 27 -11.03 -1.57 -5.28
N GLU A 28 -9.85 -1.37 -5.88
CA GLU A 28 -9.18 -2.36 -6.75
C GLU A 28 -8.94 -3.69 -6.00
N VAL A 29 -8.55 -3.67 -4.72
CA VAL A 29 -8.49 -4.89 -3.88
C VAL A 29 -9.83 -5.63 -3.82
N GLN A 30 -10.97 -4.92 -3.80
CA GLN A 30 -12.28 -5.56 -3.75
C GLN A 30 -12.71 -6.17 -5.08
N GLU A 31 -12.22 -5.60 -6.19
CA GLU A 31 -12.55 -6.01 -7.55
C GLU A 31 -11.57 -7.04 -8.12
N ALA A 32 -10.36 -7.13 -7.57
CA ALA A 32 -9.31 -8.03 -8.02
C ALA A 32 -9.74 -9.50 -8.02
N VAL A 33 -9.48 -10.18 -9.15
CA VAL A 33 -9.88 -11.57 -9.39
C VAL A 33 -8.67 -12.48 -9.38
N GLY A 34 -8.27 -12.87 -8.18
CA GLY A 34 -7.27 -13.90 -7.99
C GLY A 34 -6.26 -13.56 -6.91
N PRO A 35 -5.56 -14.55 -6.34
CA PRO A 35 -4.67 -14.30 -5.21
C PRO A 35 -3.49 -13.38 -5.56
N GLY A 36 -2.93 -13.51 -6.77
CA GLY A 36 -1.81 -12.66 -7.21
C GLY A 36 -2.21 -11.20 -7.31
N ASP A 37 -3.33 -10.93 -7.97
CA ASP A 37 -3.86 -9.58 -8.14
C ASP A 37 -4.24 -8.97 -6.80
N ILE A 38 -5.00 -9.69 -5.96
CA ILE A 38 -5.36 -9.20 -4.62
C ILE A 38 -4.11 -8.87 -3.80
N ALA A 39 -3.05 -9.69 -3.88
CA ALA A 39 -1.79 -9.41 -3.19
C ALA A 39 -1.09 -8.17 -3.75
N SER A 40 -1.11 -7.98 -5.08
CA SER A 40 -0.60 -6.77 -5.74
C SER A 40 -1.35 -5.53 -5.26
N GLU A 41 -2.69 -5.55 -5.28
CA GLU A 41 -3.49 -4.39 -4.89
C GLU A 41 -3.28 -4.03 -3.41
N TYR A 42 -3.05 -5.01 -2.53
CA TYR A 42 -2.64 -4.70 -1.16
C TYR A 42 -1.27 -4.00 -1.10
N LEU A 43 -0.31 -4.36 -1.96
CA LEU A 43 0.96 -3.63 -2.05
C LEU A 43 0.74 -2.22 -2.58
N ASP A 44 -0.13 -2.02 -3.56
CA ASP A 44 -0.44 -0.70 -4.10
C ASP A 44 -1.11 0.21 -3.05
N VAL A 45 -2.05 -0.31 -2.25
CA VAL A 45 -2.60 0.43 -1.10
C VAL A 45 -1.48 0.81 -0.12
N ALA A 46 -0.58 -0.11 0.22
CA ALA A 46 0.55 0.18 1.11
C ALA A 46 1.45 1.29 0.54
N GLN A 47 1.75 1.20 -0.74
CA GLN A 47 2.61 2.11 -1.48
C GLN A 47 2.02 3.53 -1.58
N VAL A 48 0.75 3.66 -1.92
CA VAL A 48 0.07 4.97 -1.95
C VAL A 48 -0.09 5.53 -0.54
N THR A 49 -0.30 4.69 0.48
CA THR A 49 -0.40 5.17 1.88
C THR A 49 0.91 5.82 2.37
N VAL A 50 2.08 5.45 1.82
CA VAL A 50 3.36 6.10 2.14
C VAL A 50 3.33 7.59 1.82
N GLY A 51 2.64 7.99 0.76
CA GLY A 51 2.56 9.40 0.38
C GLY A 51 1.88 10.28 1.43
N LEU A 52 0.95 9.73 2.21
CA LEU A 52 0.36 10.47 3.34
C LEU A 52 1.36 10.77 4.45
N ILE A 53 2.36 9.90 4.65
CA ILE A 53 3.42 10.15 5.64
C ILE A 53 4.33 11.28 5.11
N ASP A 54 4.69 11.23 3.83
CA ASP A 54 5.60 12.19 3.21
C ASP A 54 5.01 13.60 3.12
N ILE A 55 3.76 13.73 2.66
CA ILE A 55 3.02 15.01 2.58
C ILE A 55 2.91 15.69 3.96
N GLU A 56 2.85 14.91 5.04
CA GLU A 56 2.79 15.42 6.42
C GLU A 56 4.18 15.73 7.00
N GLY A 57 5.26 15.58 6.22
CA GLY A 57 6.65 15.75 6.66
C GLY A 57 7.12 14.67 7.63
N GLY A 58 6.47 13.51 7.63
CA GLY A 58 6.76 12.39 8.51
C GLY A 58 7.98 11.58 8.05
N HIS A 59 8.59 10.86 9.00
CA HIS A 59 9.64 9.89 8.67
C HIS A 59 9.03 8.56 8.24
N ILE A 60 9.37 8.08 7.05
CA ILE A 60 8.93 6.78 6.54
C ILE A 60 9.85 5.68 7.11
N PRO A 61 9.31 4.78 7.98
CA PRO A 61 10.13 3.76 8.59
C PRO A 61 10.44 2.61 7.62
N LEU A 62 11.45 1.81 7.97
CA LEU A 62 11.61 0.49 7.37
C LEU A 62 10.54 -0.46 7.94
N PHE A 63 9.76 -1.08 7.05
CA PHE A 63 8.71 -2.00 7.46
C PHE A 63 9.27 -3.41 7.64
N LYS A 64 8.78 -4.13 8.67
CA LYS A 64 9.21 -5.50 8.96
C LYS A 64 8.00 -6.41 8.93
N ILE A 65 8.03 -7.39 8.03
CA ILE A 65 7.08 -8.50 8.07
C ILE A 65 7.64 -9.55 9.03
N ASP A 66 6.98 -9.67 10.17
CA ASP A 66 7.03 -10.87 11.00
C ASP A 66 6.16 -11.95 10.34
N LYS A 67 6.77 -13.08 9.99
CA LYS A 67 6.10 -14.14 9.23
C LYS A 67 5.03 -14.85 10.06
N GLU A 68 5.28 -15.05 11.34
CA GLU A 68 4.35 -15.71 12.24
C GLU A 68 3.17 -14.79 12.52
N GLU A 69 3.45 -13.51 12.79
CA GLU A 69 2.38 -12.53 12.95
C GLU A 69 1.58 -12.41 11.66
N ALA A 70 2.23 -12.34 10.47
CA ALA A 70 1.57 -12.21 9.18
C ALA A 70 0.55 -13.33 8.91
N ILE A 71 0.89 -14.57 9.28
CA ILE A 71 -0.01 -15.73 9.15
C ILE A 71 -1.08 -15.72 10.24
N ALA A 72 -0.75 -15.28 11.45
CA ALA A 72 -1.71 -15.16 12.54
C ALA A 72 -2.75 -14.05 12.30
N ASN A 73 -3.92 -14.19 12.89
CA ASN A 73 -4.94 -13.13 12.98
C ASN A 73 -5.46 -12.55 11.65
N ILE A 74 -5.40 -13.30 10.53
CA ILE A 74 -5.72 -12.75 9.20
C ILE A 74 -7.12 -12.10 9.10
N ARG A 75 -8.14 -12.73 9.69
CA ARG A 75 -9.51 -12.18 9.71
C ARG A 75 -9.57 -10.82 10.40
N ARG A 76 -8.83 -10.66 11.51
CA ARG A 76 -8.78 -9.37 12.24
C ARG A 76 -8.07 -8.30 11.42
N LYS A 77 -7.01 -8.66 10.68
CA LYS A 77 -6.29 -7.73 9.80
C LYS A 77 -7.16 -7.23 8.67
N ARG A 78 -7.85 -8.13 7.95
CA ARG A 78 -8.77 -7.73 6.87
C ARG A 78 -9.83 -6.76 7.37
N ILE A 79 -10.50 -7.09 8.48
CA ILE A 79 -11.49 -6.19 9.11
C ILE A 79 -10.85 -4.84 9.49
N SER A 80 -9.66 -4.88 10.07
CA SER A 80 -8.94 -3.67 10.50
C SER A 80 -8.59 -2.76 9.33
N ILE A 81 -8.11 -3.32 8.21
CA ILE A 81 -7.81 -2.56 6.98
C ILE A 81 -9.09 -1.88 6.47
N THR A 82 -10.18 -2.64 6.29
CA THR A 82 -11.45 -2.08 5.80
C THR A 82 -11.97 -0.95 6.71
N LEU A 83 -11.89 -1.13 8.02
CA LEU A 83 -12.32 -0.10 8.97
C LEU A 83 -11.41 1.13 8.95
N ASN A 84 -10.09 0.95 8.83
CA ASN A 84 -9.15 2.06 8.77
C ASN A 84 -9.32 2.85 7.47
N ILE A 85 -9.39 2.21 6.31
CA ILE A 85 -9.65 2.87 5.01
C ILE A 85 -10.92 3.73 5.08
N LYS A 86 -12.02 3.18 5.61
CA LYS A 86 -13.27 3.96 5.78
C LYS A 86 -13.12 5.14 6.74
N ARG A 87 -12.28 5.00 7.78
CA ARG A 87 -12.02 6.05 8.77
C ARG A 87 -11.07 7.14 8.29
N PHE A 88 -10.24 6.87 7.30
CA PHE A 88 -9.27 7.86 6.76
C PHE A 88 -9.97 9.12 6.24
N ARG A 89 -11.12 8.96 5.57
CA ARG A 89 -11.98 10.08 5.13
C ARG A 89 -12.54 10.89 6.31
N ILE A 90 -12.90 10.23 7.41
CA ILE A 90 -13.51 10.85 8.59
C ILE A 90 -12.47 11.60 9.43
N ASN A 91 -11.27 11.04 9.54
CA ASN A 91 -10.20 11.53 10.43
C ASN A 91 -9.13 12.36 9.70
N ARG A 92 -9.40 12.81 8.46
CA ARG A 92 -8.51 13.66 7.66
C ARG A 92 -7.06 13.17 7.57
N GLY A 93 -6.86 11.86 7.37
CA GLY A 93 -5.54 11.37 6.98
C GLY A 93 -4.47 11.22 8.08
N ASN A 94 -4.84 11.11 9.37
CA ASN A 94 -3.84 11.02 10.46
C ASN A 94 -2.75 9.94 10.19
N TYR A 95 -1.51 10.42 9.99
CA TYR A 95 -0.36 9.62 9.54
C TYR A 95 0.02 8.46 10.48
N LYS A 96 -0.33 8.51 11.77
CA LYS A 96 -0.09 7.37 12.68
C LYS A 96 -0.92 6.15 12.28
N PHE A 97 -2.11 6.36 11.72
CA PHE A 97 -2.89 5.27 11.14
C PHE A 97 -2.34 4.82 9.79
N ALA A 98 -1.58 5.67 9.09
CA ALA A 98 -0.99 5.34 7.79
C ALA A 98 0.09 4.27 7.95
N ILE A 99 1.00 4.44 8.92
CA ILE A 99 2.02 3.43 9.25
C ILE A 99 1.38 2.08 9.60
N PHE A 100 0.32 2.09 10.41
CA PHE A 100 -0.39 0.87 10.78
C PHE A 100 -1.05 0.21 9.56
N LEU A 101 -1.71 1.00 8.71
CA LEU A 101 -2.35 0.52 7.50
C LEU A 101 -1.34 -0.11 6.53
N ILE A 102 -0.21 0.56 6.29
CA ILE A 102 0.90 0.05 5.45
C ILE A 102 1.34 -1.32 5.96
N GLN A 103 1.64 -1.42 7.26
CA GLN A 103 2.08 -2.66 7.87
C GLN A 103 1.05 -3.79 7.68
N LYS A 104 -0.24 -3.51 7.86
CA LYS A 104 -1.30 -4.52 7.68
C LYS A 104 -1.50 -4.92 6.23
N CYS A 105 -1.39 -4.00 5.28
CA CYS A 105 -1.45 -4.32 3.86
C CYS A 105 -0.25 -5.19 3.42
N LEU A 106 0.97 -4.86 3.86
CA LEU A 106 2.17 -5.68 3.60
C LEU A 106 2.03 -7.10 4.17
N GLU A 107 1.52 -7.24 5.40
CA GLU A 107 1.24 -8.55 6.01
C GLU A 107 0.17 -9.33 5.26
N MET A 108 -0.89 -8.66 4.76
CA MET A 108 -1.93 -9.30 3.95
C MET A 108 -1.36 -9.80 2.62
N ALA A 109 -0.60 -8.98 1.90
CA ALA A 109 0.02 -9.37 0.64
C ALA A 109 0.95 -10.58 0.83
N TYR A 110 1.81 -10.55 1.87
CA TYR A 110 2.67 -11.69 2.21
C TYR A 110 1.87 -12.96 2.51
N TRP A 111 0.82 -12.86 3.33
CA TRP A 111 -0.01 -14.01 3.67
C TRP A 111 -0.68 -14.62 2.43
N ILE A 112 -1.25 -13.78 1.55
CA ILE A 112 -1.88 -14.27 0.31
C ILE A 112 -0.86 -15.01 -0.54
N CYS A 113 0.34 -14.44 -0.71
CA CYS A 113 1.41 -15.10 -1.45
C CYS A 113 1.79 -16.45 -0.84
N TYR A 114 1.95 -16.50 0.48
CA TYR A 114 2.29 -17.71 1.21
C TYR A 114 1.24 -18.83 1.01
N GLU A 115 -0.05 -18.53 1.21
CA GLU A 115 -1.13 -19.53 1.08
C GLU A 115 -1.30 -20.06 -0.35
N ASN A 116 -0.90 -19.27 -1.35
CA ASN A 116 -1.11 -19.58 -2.76
C ASN A 116 0.19 -20.00 -3.48
N ASN A 117 1.28 -20.23 -2.74
CA ASN A 117 2.60 -20.58 -3.30
C ASN A 117 3.12 -19.56 -4.34
N ILE A 118 2.80 -18.28 -4.16
CA ILE A 118 3.30 -17.18 -4.98
C ILE A 118 4.58 -16.64 -4.33
N SER A 119 5.62 -16.37 -5.14
CA SER A 119 6.83 -15.74 -4.63
C SER A 119 6.57 -14.28 -4.28
N PHE A 120 6.53 -13.97 -2.98
CA PHE A 120 6.37 -12.60 -2.51
C PHE A 120 7.54 -11.69 -2.95
N GLU A 121 8.74 -12.23 -3.10
CA GLU A 121 9.89 -11.48 -3.65
C GLU A 121 9.69 -11.13 -5.12
N SER A 122 9.13 -12.04 -5.92
CA SER A 122 8.76 -11.74 -7.31
C SER A 122 7.72 -10.64 -7.37
N LEU A 123 6.69 -10.73 -6.53
CA LEU A 123 5.63 -9.71 -6.44
C LEU A 123 6.21 -8.33 -6.09
N LEU A 124 7.12 -8.25 -5.12
CA LEU A 124 7.81 -6.99 -4.77
C LEU A 124 8.64 -6.43 -5.94
N ASN A 125 9.31 -7.30 -6.71
CA ASN A 125 10.09 -6.87 -7.87
C ASN A 125 9.20 -6.37 -9.01
N ASP A 126 8.07 -7.01 -9.26
CA ASP A 126 7.12 -6.57 -10.29
C ASP A 126 6.41 -5.27 -9.88
N HIS A 127 6.08 -5.13 -8.60
CA HIS A 127 5.57 -3.88 -8.04
C HIS A 127 6.56 -2.73 -8.21
N LYS A 128 7.87 -2.93 -7.96
CA LYS A 128 8.89 -1.89 -8.22
C LYS A 128 8.93 -1.45 -9.68
N LYS A 129 8.84 -2.38 -10.63
CA LYS A 129 8.79 -2.05 -12.07
C LYS A 129 7.54 -1.24 -12.41
N LYS A 130 6.38 -1.58 -11.84
CA LYS A 130 5.13 -0.81 -11.98
C LYS A 130 5.32 0.64 -11.52
N LEU A 131 5.98 0.86 -10.38
CA LEU A 131 6.26 2.21 -9.87
C LEU A 131 7.26 2.99 -10.72
N GLU A 132 8.31 2.33 -11.22
CA GLU A 132 9.26 2.97 -12.15
C GLU A 132 8.57 3.40 -13.45
N SER A 133 7.60 2.64 -13.96
CA SER A 133 6.79 3.04 -15.12
C SER A 133 5.95 4.28 -14.82
N ARG A 134 5.20 4.27 -13.71
CA ARG A 134 4.34 5.39 -13.29
C ARG A 134 5.12 6.69 -13.13
N ARG A 135 6.33 6.63 -12.54
CA ARG A 135 7.20 7.81 -12.37
C ARG A 135 7.58 8.45 -13.72
N ARG A 136 7.93 7.63 -14.72
CA ARG A 136 8.25 8.12 -16.07
C ARG A 136 7.06 8.78 -16.75
N GLU A 137 5.87 8.19 -16.60
CA GLU A 137 4.63 8.75 -17.16
C GLU A 137 4.33 10.15 -16.58
N TRP A 138 4.60 10.38 -15.29
CA TRP A 138 4.43 11.71 -14.68
C TRP A 138 5.48 12.72 -15.12
N GLU A 139 6.74 12.29 -15.31
CA GLU A 139 7.80 13.15 -15.85
C GLU A 139 7.45 13.62 -17.27
N GLU A 140 6.96 12.72 -18.13
CA GLU A 140 6.56 13.04 -19.50
C GLU A 140 5.37 14.02 -19.58
N ILE A 141 4.47 14.00 -18.59
CA ILE A 141 3.33 14.94 -18.49
C ILE A 141 3.78 16.33 -18.04
N ASN A 142 4.80 16.42 -17.18
CA ASN A 142 5.26 17.68 -16.60
C ASN A 142 6.25 18.45 -17.48
N ASP A 143 6.88 17.79 -18.46
CA ASP A 143 7.79 18.40 -19.44
C ASP A 143 7.08 18.92 -20.72
N GLY A 144 5.75 18.80 -20.81
CA GLY A 144 4.92 19.22 -21.96
C GLY A 144 4.08 20.47 -21.72
#